data_AF-A0A0D9VDX9-F1
#
_entry.id   AF-A0A0D9VDX9-F1
#
_cell.length_a   1.000
_cell.length_b   1.000
_cell.length_c   1.000
_cell.angle_alpha   90.00
_cell.angle_beta   90.00
_cell.angle_gamma   90.00
#
_symmetry.space_group_name_H-M   'P 1'
#
loop_
_entity.id
_entity.type
_entity.pdbx_description
1 polymer ?
#
loop_
_entity_poly.entity_id
_entity_poly.type
_entity_poly.pdbx_seq_one_letter_code
_entity_poly.pdbx_strand_id
1 'polypeptide(L)'
;MSSSHGGGVIRTVTLRGSVDGARVRVAAATMAAASPTAKSRLDETLSRHNHHHSHLPDDILINVSGVSRPVLARVADYCDRHFPSGAAAAGEFAEFTAPAGYGFEDPLDRFDAELVGGADIDTVIDLLRAATFLRIGNLADLAAREVAGCMRGKKVEGIRKVFGIVNDYSKEEEEEVRKENSWAFDAYSGS
;
A
#
# COMPACT_ATOMS: atom_id res chain seq x y z
N MET A 1 -41.68 19.52 0.32
CA MET A 1 -40.50 20.20 0.93
C MET A 1 -39.52 19.08 1.28
N SER A 2 -38.34 18.91 0.72
CA SER A 2 -37.59 19.57 -0.33
C SER A 2 -36.73 18.47 -0.95
N SER A 3 -36.94 18.17 -2.23
CA SER A 3 -36.13 17.19 -2.96
C SER A 3 -34.78 17.83 -3.25
N SER A 4 -33.79 17.54 -2.40
CA SER A 4 -32.40 17.92 -2.66
C SER A 4 -31.93 17.22 -3.92
N HIS A 5 -31.93 17.95 -5.04
CA HIS A 5 -31.18 17.58 -6.23
C HIS A 5 -29.69 17.76 -5.91
N GLY A 6 -29.12 16.79 -5.18
CA GLY A 6 -27.68 16.66 -5.10
C GLY A 6 -27.21 16.05 -6.42
N GLY A 7 -26.41 16.78 -7.19
CA GLY A 7 -25.67 16.19 -8.29
C GLY A 7 -24.96 14.94 -7.76
N GLY A 8 -25.20 13.78 -8.40
CA GLY A 8 -24.65 12.52 -7.94
C GLY A 8 -23.13 12.62 -7.94
N VAL A 9 -22.50 12.43 -6.79
CA VAL A 9 -21.05 12.30 -6.66
C VAL A 9 -20.79 11.01 -5.92
N ILE A 10 -19.85 10.21 -6.43
CA ILE A 10 -19.38 9.00 -5.75
C ILE A 10 -18.64 9.44 -4.49
N ARG A 11 -19.15 9.07 -3.31
CA ARG A 11 -18.62 9.56 -2.03
C ARG A 11 -17.55 8.65 -1.48
N THR A 12 -17.68 7.35 -1.67
CA THR A 12 -16.80 6.35 -1.05
C THR A 12 -16.28 5.32 -2.04
N VAL A 13 -15.13 4.76 -1.67
CA VAL A 13 -14.58 3.55 -2.29
C VAL A 13 -14.44 2.50 -1.19
N THR A 14 -15.10 1.36 -1.39
CA THR A 14 -14.95 0.19 -0.54
C THR A 14 -13.83 -0.71 -1.09
N LEU A 15 -12.76 -0.88 -0.32
CA LEU A 15 -11.76 -1.91 -0.55
C LEU A 15 -12.23 -3.23 0.07
N ARG A 16 -12.21 -4.32 -0.69
CA ARG A 16 -12.55 -5.66 -0.19
C ARG A 16 -11.38 -6.62 -0.31
N GLY A 17 -10.97 -7.17 0.83
CA GLY A 17 -9.92 -8.18 0.92
C GLY A 17 -10.46 -9.55 0.52
N SER A 18 -9.72 -10.28 -0.31
CA SER A 18 -10.15 -11.62 -0.74
C SER A 18 -9.99 -12.69 0.35
N VAL A 19 -9.16 -12.46 1.38
CA VAL A 19 -8.87 -13.47 2.43
C VAL A 19 -10.05 -13.59 3.40
N ASP A 20 -10.51 -12.46 3.93
CA ASP A 20 -11.58 -12.44 4.95
C ASP A 20 -12.93 -11.99 4.38
N GLY A 21 -12.96 -11.59 3.10
CA GLY A 21 -14.12 -10.91 2.50
C GLY A 21 -14.42 -9.53 3.11
N ALA A 22 -13.58 -9.08 4.04
CA ALA A 22 -13.75 -7.86 4.81
C ALA A 22 -13.71 -6.62 3.92
N ARG A 23 -14.45 -5.60 4.35
CA ARG A 23 -14.64 -4.35 3.62
C ARG A 23 -14.14 -3.18 4.45
N VAL A 24 -13.31 -2.34 3.87
CA VAL A 24 -12.83 -1.09 4.45
C VAL A 24 -13.26 0.04 3.52
N ARG A 25 -13.91 1.07 4.06
CA ARG A 25 -14.36 2.23 3.29
C ARG A 25 -13.37 3.36 3.41
N VAL A 26 -13.07 4.01 2.30
CA VAL A 26 -12.23 5.20 2.22
C VAL A 26 -12.98 6.27 1.42
N ALA A 27 -12.73 7.55 1.71
CA ALA A 27 -13.30 8.63 0.92
C ALA A 27 -12.85 8.54 -0.54
N ALA A 28 -13.77 8.72 -1.49
CA ALA A 28 -13.46 8.59 -2.91
C ALA A 28 -12.41 9.60 -3.36
N ALA A 29 -12.43 10.82 -2.81
CA ALA A 29 -11.44 11.85 -3.11
C ALA A 29 -10.02 11.47 -2.63
N THR A 30 -9.88 11.03 -1.38
CA THR A 30 -8.62 10.53 -0.82
C THR A 30 -8.09 9.35 -1.61
N MET A 31 -8.95 8.38 -1.91
CA MET A 31 -8.56 7.19 -2.66
C MET A 31 -8.19 7.51 -4.13
N ALA A 32 -8.85 8.47 -4.77
CA ALA A 32 -8.49 8.93 -6.11
C ALA A 32 -7.15 9.69 -6.15
N ALA A 33 -6.83 10.43 -5.08
CA ALA A 33 -5.55 11.11 -4.95
C ALA A 33 -4.40 10.13 -4.69
N ALA A 34 -4.62 9.12 -3.84
CA ALA A 34 -3.62 8.13 -3.48
C ALA A 34 -3.40 7.05 -4.56
N SER A 35 -4.48 6.58 -5.20
CA SER A 35 -4.47 5.40 -6.07
C SER A 35 -4.93 5.75 -7.50
N PRO A 36 -4.01 5.67 -8.49
CA PRO A 36 -4.36 5.77 -9.91
C PRO A 36 -5.37 4.71 -10.35
N THR A 37 -5.28 3.50 -9.79
CA THR A 37 -6.23 2.41 -10.06
C THR A 37 -7.64 2.79 -9.63
N ALA A 38 -7.79 3.34 -8.42
CA ALA A 38 -9.10 3.77 -7.93
C ALA A 38 -9.63 4.99 -8.70
N LYS A 39 -8.76 5.96 -9.03
CA LYS A 39 -9.12 7.10 -9.88
C LYS A 39 -9.68 6.65 -11.22
N SER A 40 -9.01 5.73 -11.91
CA SER A 40 -9.49 5.20 -13.19
C SER A 40 -10.85 4.52 -13.08
N ARG A 41 -11.11 3.78 -12.00
CA ARG A 41 -12.42 3.15 -11.73
C ARG A 41 -13.52 4.18 -11.46
N LEU A 42 -13.20 5.25 -10.74
CA LEU A 42 -14.10 6.38 -10.48
C LEU A 42 -14.44 7.11 -11.79
N ASP A 43 -13.43 7.47 -12.57
CA ASP A 43 -13.56 8.18 -13.84
C ASP A 43 -14.37 7.35 -14.86
N GLU A 44 -14.14 6.04 -14.92
CA GLU A 44 -14.91 5.12 -15.76
C GLU A 44 -16.39 5.08 -15.36
N THR A 45 -16.67 5.02 -14.05
CA THR A 45 -18.05 4.99 -13.54
C THR A 45 -18.79 6.29 -13.82
N LEU A 46 -18.11 7.43 -13.63
CA LEU A 46 -18.63 8.76 -13.97
C LEU A 46 -18.87 8.90 -15.47
N SER A 47 -17.95 8.40 -16.30
CA SER A 47 -18.10 8.44 -17.76
C SER A 47 -19.30 7.61 -18.23
N ARG A 48 -19.49 6.41 -17.67
CA ARG A 48 -20.66 5.55 -17.98
C ARG A 48 -21.97 6.22 -17.58
N HIS A 49 -22.00 6.88 -16.42
CA HIS A 49 -23.16 7.64 -15.96
C HIS A 49 -23.52 8.76 -16.93
N ASN A 50 -22.54 9.57 -17.35
CA ASN A 50 -22.75 10.68 -18.27
C ASN A 50 -23.27 10.23 -19.64
N HIS A 51 -22.82 9.06 -20.13
CA HIS A 51 -23.28 8.53 -21.42
C HIS A 51 -24.66 7.87 -21.36
N HIS A 52 -24.98 7.16 -20.28
CA HIS A 52 -26.20 6.34 -20.21
C HIS A 52 -27.32 6.98 -19.36
N HIS A 53 -27.06 8.13 -18.72
CA HIS A 53 -27.94 8.75 -17.72
C HIS A 53 -28.41 7.75 -16.64
N SER A 54 -27.56 6.78 -16.29
CA SER A 54 -27.86 5.72 -15.33
C SER A 54 -27.79 6.24 -13.89
N HIS A 55 -28.24 5.47 -12.89
CA HIS A 55 -28.04 5.88 -11.49
C HIS A 55 -26.55 5.85 -11.12
N LEU A 56 -25.99 6.98 -10.67
CA LEU A 56 -24.61 7.01 -10.18
C LEU A 56 -24.55 6.34 -8.79
N PRO A 57 -23.72 5.31 -8.59
CA PRO A 57 -23.60 4.68 -7.29
C PRO A 57 -22.90 5.62 -6.29
N ASP A 58 -23.33 5.61 -5.03
CA ASP A 58 -22.65 6.35 -3.95
C ASP A 58 -21.29 5.75 -3.57
N ASP A 59 -21.07 4.46 -3.89
CA ASP A 59 -19.91 3.66 -3.49
C ASP A 59 -19.37 2.79 -4.64
N ILE A 60 -18.05 2.70 -4.78
CA ILE A 60 -17.37 1.76 -5.69
C ILE A 60 -16.65 0.68 -4.90
N LEU A 61 -16.85 -0.58 -5.29
CA LEU A 61 -16.13 -1.72 -4.73
C LEU A 61 -14.87 -2.04 -5.55
N ILE A 62 -13.71 -2.04 -4.89
CA ILE A 62 -12.44 -2.53 -5.44
C ILE A 62 -12.03 -3.79 -4.67
N ASN A 63 -11.89 -4.90 -5.39
CA ASN A 63 -11.41 -6.14 -4.80
C ASN A 63 -9.88 -6.17 -4.81
N VAL A 64 -9.28 -6.37 -3.64
CA VAL A 64 -7.83 -6.54 -3.46
C VAL A 64 -7.57 -7.99 -3.08
N SER A 65 -6.90 -8.72 -3.96
CA SER A 65 -6.63 -10.16 -3.78
C SER A 65 -5.48 -10.41 -2.80
N GLY A 66 -5.61 -11.45 -1.97
CA GLY A 66 -4.54 -11.90 -1.08
C GLY A 66 -4.23 -10.98 0.10
N VAL A 67 -5.16 -10.12 0.49
CA VAL A 67 -4.97 -9.16 1.59
C VAL A 67 -6.07 -9.32 2.64
N SER A 68 -5.66 -9.28 3.93
CA SER A 68 -6.54 -9.37 5.10
C SER A 68 -7.10 -8.00 5.52
N ARG A 69 -8.12 -8.00 6.38
CA ARG A 69 -8.73 -6.75 6.88
C ARG A 69 -7.73 -5.81 7.58
N PRO A 70 -6.84 -6.27 8.47
CA PRO A 70 -5.91 -5.39 9.17
C PRO A 70 -4.98 -4.63 8.21
N VAL A 71 -4.53 -5.29 7.14
CA VAL A 71 -3.69 -4.65 6.12
C VAL A 71 -4.47 -3.58 5.35
N LEU A 72 -5.72 -3.87 4.94
CA LEU A 72 -6.56 -2.87 4.27
C LEU A 72 -6.85 -1.66 5.16
N ALA A 73 -7.00 -1.87 6.46
CA ALA A 73 -7.17 -0.77 7.42
C ALA A 73 -5.92 0.11 7.50
N ARG A 74 -4.72 -0.49 7.48
CA ARG A 74 -3.44 0.25 7.42
C ARG A 74 -3.30 1.05 6.13
N VAL A 75 -3.66 0.46 4.99
CA VAL A 75 -3.67 1.18 3.70
C VAL A 75 -4.63 2.36 3.74
N ALA A 76 -5.83 2.18 4.33
CA ALA A 76 -6.79 3.27 4.47
C ALA A 76 -6.25 4.41 5.37
N ASP A 77 -5.68 4.08 6.54
CA ASP A 77 -5.09 5.09 7.45
C ASP A 77 -3.92 5.83 6.77
N TYR A 78 -3.08 5.12 6.01
CA TYR A 78 -2.03 5.74 5.19
C TYR A 78 -2.61 6.71 4.16
N CYS A 79 -3.64 6.29 3.41
CA CYS A 79 -4.29 7.17 2.43
C CYS A 79 -4.89 8.41 3.09
N ASP A 80 -5.56 8.27 4.24
CA ASP A 80 -6.20 9.37 4.93
C ASP A 80 -5.20 10.41 5.46
N ARG A 81 -4.00 9.98 5.89
CA ARG A 81 -2.95 10.87 6.42
C ARG A 81 -2.10 11.53 5.34
N HIS A 82 -1.73 10.80 4.30
CA HIS A 82 -0.85 11.32 3.23
C HIS A 82 -1.63 12.01 2.11
N PHE A 83 -2.92 11.71 1.97
CA PHE A 83 -3.81 12.29 0.96
C PHE A 83 -5.11 12.79 1.60
N PRO A 84 -5.01 13.70 2.60
CA PRO A 84 -6.19 14.21 3.26
C PRO A 84 -7.09 14.91 2.24
N SER A 85 -8.39 14.61 2.27
CA SER A 85 -9.39 15.29 1.44
C SER A 85 -10.38 16.09 2.29
N GLY A 86 -10.85 17.23 1.77
CA GLY A 86 -11.83 18.09 2.47
C GLY A 86 -11.27 18.78 3.72
N ALA A 87 -12.08 18.89 4.78
CA ALA A 87 -11.71 19.60 6.01
C ALA A 87 -10.48 19.01 6.74
N ALA A 88 -10.11 17.75 6.48
CA ALA A 88 -8.89 17.14 7.00
C ALA A 88 -7.62 17.76 6.37
N ALA A 89 -7.69 18.23 5.12
CA ALA A 89 -6.60 18.99 4.50
C ALA A 89 -6.47 20.41 5.07
N ALA A 90 -7.52 20.89 5.76
CA ALA A 90 -7.55 22.20 6.41
C ALA A 90 -7.18 22.15 7.91
N GLY A 91 -6.89 20.96 8.46
CA GLY A 91 -6.50 20.76 9.86
C GLY A 91 -4.99 20.88 10.06
N GLU A 92 -4.55 21.97 10.69
CA GLU A 92 -3.30 22.17 11.46
C GLU A 92 -1.97 21.55 10.97
N PHE A 93 -1.78 21.27 9.68
CA PHE A 93 -0.45 21.10 9.08
C PHE A 93 -0.38 21.76 7.70
N ALA A 94 -1.00 22.94 7.58
CA ALA A 94 -0.76 23.83 6.46
C ALA A 94 0.73 24.21 6.43
N GLU A 95 1.48 23.56 5.55
CA GLU A 95 2.67 24.08 4.87
C GLU A 95 3.67 24.83 5.76
N PHE A 96 4.20 24.18 6.80
CA PHE A 96 5.51 24.57 7.32
C PHE A 96 6.58 23.81 6.55
N THR A 97 7.03 24.36 5.43
CA THR A 97 8.24 23.91 4.73
C THR A 97 9.45 24.32 5.56
N ALA A 98 9.89 23.43 6.45
CA ALA A 98 11.11 23.64 7.21
C ALA A 98 12.31 23.75 6.25
N PRO A 99 13.23 24.72 6.44
CA PRO A 99 14.42 24.84 5.61
C PRO A 99 15.28 23.57 5.68
N ALA A 100 15.96 23.24 4.58
CA ALA A 100 16.83 22.07 4.49
C ALA A 100 17.86 22.06 5.65
N GLY A 101 17.80 21.03 6.51
CA GLY A 101 18.67 20.86 7.67
C GLY A 101 18.05 21.21 9.03
N TYR A 102 16.79 21.64 9.09
CA TYR A 102 16.08 21.80 10.36
C TYR A 102 15.57 20.42 10.83
N GLY A 103 16.15 19.90 11.92
CA GLY A 103 15.86 18.56 12.46
C GLY A 103 14.53 18.44 13.19
N PHE A 104 13.43 18.84 12.56
CA PHE A 104 12.10 18.37 12.96
C PHE A 104 11.82 17.08 12.18
N GLU A 105 11.64 15.97 12.90
CA GLU A 105 11.14 14.74 12.29
C GLU A 105 9.76 15.02 11.69
N ASP A 106 9.59 14.76 10.39
CA ASP A 106 8.27 14.87 9.75
C ASP A 106 7.31 13.91 10.47
N PRO A 107 6.18 14.39 11.03
CA PRO A 107 5.19 13.54 11.66
C PRO A 107 4.72 12.38 10.75
N LEU A 108 4.73 12.58 9.43
CA LEU A 108 4.43 11.55 8.44
C LEU A 108 5.55 10.51 8.34
N ASP A 109 6.82 10.91 8.34
CA ASP A 109 7.95 9.97 8.32
C ASP A 109 7.97 9.07 9.57
N ARG A 110 7.65 9.64 10.73
CA ARG A 110 7.52 8.87 11.97
C ARG A 110 6.36 7.88 11.89
N PHE A 111 5.20 8.32 11.41
CA PHE A 111 4.06 7.43 11.21
C PHE A 111 4.41 6.30 10.23
N ASP A 112 5.10 6.62 9.13
CA ASP A 112 5.53 5.64 8.13
C ASP A 112 6.48 4.60 8.74
N ALA A 113 7.41 5.04 9.60
CA ALA A 113 8.28 4.13 10.35
C ALA A 113 7.50 3.23 11.32
N GLU A 114 6.50 3.76 12.04
CA GLU A 114 5.65 2.99 12.96
C GLU A 114 4.73 2.00 12.18
N LEU A 115 4.23 2.40 11.01
CA LEU A 115 3.33 1.62 10.16
C LEU A 115 3.98 0.30 9.69
N VAL A 116 5.25 0.37 9.28
CA VAL A 116 6.00 -0.81 8.79
C VAL A 116 6.84 -1.47 9.89
N GLY A 117 7.43 -0.70 10.80
CA GLY A 117 8.32 -1.21 11.86
C GLY A 117 7.60 -1.96 12.99
N GLY A 118 6.31 -1.67 13.22
CA GLY A 118 5.48 -2.39 14.19
C GLY A 118 4.81 -3.66 13.63
N ALA A 119 5.08 -4.00 12.37
CA ALA A 119 4.40 -5.08 11.66
C ALA A 119 5.25 -6.36 11.60
N ASP A 120 4.58 -7.50 11.62
CA ASP A 120 5.17 -8.76 11.18
C ASP A 120 5.44 -8.74 9.67
N ILE A 121 6.46 -9.48 9.25
CA ILE A 121 6.91 -9.56 7.85
C ILE A 121 5.80 -10.00 6.89
N ASP A 122 4.93 -10.91 7.31
CA ASP A 122 3.79 -11.37 6.50
C ASP A 122 2.83 -10.20 6.24
N THR A 123 2.52 -9.42 7.27
CA THR A 123 1.72 -8.20 7.14
C THR A 123 2.40 -7.13 6.27
N VAL A 124 3.74 -6.98 6.33
CA VAL A 124 4.46 -6.05 5.43
C VAL A 124 4.43 -6.53 3.98
N ILE A 125 4.55 -7.83 3.73
CA ILE A 125 4.42 -8.42 2.39
C ILE A 125 3.01 -8.19 1.84
N ASP A 126 1.98 -8.43 2.65
CA ASP A 126 0.60 -8.18 2.24
C ASP A 126 0.32 -6.68 2.04
N LEU A 127 0.95 -5.81 2.84
CA LEU A 127 0.90 -4.36 2.65
C LEU A 127 1.54 -3.96 1.31
N LEU A 128 2.70 -4.53 0.97
CA LEU A 128 3.36 -4.32 -0.32
C LEU A 128 2.46 -4.78 -1.47
N ARG A 129 1.87 -5.98 -1.38
CA ARG A 129 0.92 -6.50 -2.38
C ARG A 129 -0.26 -5.56 -2.58
N ALA A 130 -0.86 -5.07 -1.50
CA ALA A 130 -1.97 -4.12 -1.54
C ALA A 130 -1.55 -2.78 -2.20
N ALA A 131 -0.40 -2.24 -1.80
CA ALA A 131 0.14 -0.99 -2.33
C ALA A 131 0.46 -1.08 -3.82
N THR A 132 1.07 -2.19 -4.26
CA THR A 132 1.35 -2.45 -5.68
C THR A 132 0.06 -2.59 -6.49
N PHE A 133 -0.96 -3.30 -5.98
CA PHE A 133 -2.24 -3.44 -6.66
C PHE A 133 -2.97 -2.09 -6.83
N LEU A 134 -2.96 -1.27 -5.78
CA LEU A 134 -3.54 0.08 -5.79
C LEU A 134 -2.64 1.11 -6.49
N ARG A 135 -1.41 0.74 -6.86
CA ARG A 135 -0.40 1.61 -7.47
C ARG A 135 -0.06 2.85 -6.62
N ILE A 136 0.03 2.66 -5.30
CA ILE A 136 0.45 3.70 -4.36
C ILE A 136 1.97 3.63 -4.22
N GLY A 137 2.69 4.44 -5.00
CA GLY A 137 4.16 4.38 -5.12
C GLY A 137 4.88 4.51 -3.78
N ASN A 138 4.60 5.58 -3.03
CA ASN A 138 5.26 5.86 -1.75
C ASN A 138 5.08 4.72 -0.73
N LEU A 139 3.87 4.15 -0.62
CA LEU A 139 3.60 3.03 0.28
C LEU A 139 4.29 1.74 -0.18
N ALA A 140 4.34 1.50 -1.49
CA ALA A 140 5.04 0.35 -2.05
C ALA A 140 6.56 0.44 -1.80
N ASP A 141 7.15 1.62 -1.98
CA ASP A 141 8.57 1.86 -1.74
C ASP A 141 8.92 1.71 -0.25
N LEU A 142 8.07 2.22 0.64
CA LEU A 142 8.22 2.08 2.09
C LEU A 142 8.20 0.61 2.51
N ALA A 143 7.20 -0.15 2.05
CA ALA A 143 7.08 -1.57 2.37
C ALA A 143 8.23 -2.39 1.74
N ALA A 144 8.63 -2.07 0.50
CA ALA A 144 9.76 -2.72 -0.16
C ALA A 144 11.08 -2.49 0.57
N ARG A 145 11.30 -1.27 1.10
CA ARG A 145 12.47 -0.95 1.91
C ARG A 145 12.52 -1.78 3.19
N GLU A 146 11.39 -1.95 3.87
CA GLU A 146 11.30 -2.75 5.09
C GLU A 146 11.54 -4.24 4.82
N VAL A 147 10.93 -4.77 3.75
CA VAL A 147 11.17 -6.14 3.28
C VAL A 147 12.64 -6.37 2.96
N ALA A 148 13.29 -5.44 2.25
CA ALA A 148 14.71 -5.50 1.95
C ALA A 148 15.58 -5.41 3.22
N GLY A 149 15.19 -4.60 4.21
CA GLY A 149 15.82 -4.55 5.53
C GLY A 149 15.75 -5.88 6.26
N CYS A 150 14.58 -6.53 6.24
CA CYS A 150 14.37 -7.87 6.81
C CYS A 150 15.16 -8.98 6.12
N MET A 151 15.51 -8.82 4.84
CA MET A 151 16.34 -9.76 4.08
C MET A 151 17.85 -9.53 4.30
N ARG A 152 18.25 -8.29 4.64
CA ARG A 152 19.64 -7.91 4.85
C ARG A 152 20.25 -8.71 6.00
N GLY A 153 21.35 -9.41 5.71
CA GLY A 153 22.08 -10.21 6.71
C GLY A 153 21.45 -11.56 7.09
N LYS A 154 20.28 -11.93 6.54
CA LYS A 154 19.74 -13.29 6.71
C LYS A 154 20.32 -14.24 5.66
N LYS A 155 20.62 -15.48 6.06
CA LYS A 155 20.98 -16.55 5.13
C LYS A 155 19.79 -16.90 4.23
N VAL A 156 20.07 -17.37 3.01
CA VAL A 156 19.07 -17.78 2.01
C VAL A 156 18.05 -18.76 2.58
N GLU A 157 18.47 -19.71 3.42
CA GLU A 157 17.58 -20.66 4.12
C GLU A 157 16.61 -19.95 5.09
N GLY A 158 17.09 -18.92 5.80
CA GLY A 158 16.28 -18.10 6.70
C GLY A 158 15.28 -17.24 5.92
N ILE A 159 15.67 -16.72 4.76
CA ILE A 159 14.78 -16.01 3.84
C ILE A 159 13.72 -16.98 3.31
N ARG A 160 14.10 -18.15 2.80
CA ARG A 160 13.14 -19.18 2.33
C ARG A 160 12.11 -19.53 3.41
N LYS A 161 12.55 -19.70 4.65
CA LYS A 161 11.66 -19.98 5.79
C LYS A 161 10.74 -18.81 6.14
N VAL A 162 11.24 -17.58 6.09
CA VAL A 162 10.46 -16.36 6.38
C VAL A 162 9.42 -16.07 5.30
N PHE A 163 9.76 -16.29 4.03
CA PHE A 163 8.87 -16.01 2.90
C PHE A 163 8.03 -17.24 2.46
N GLY A 164 8.11 -18.36 3.19
CA GLY A 164 7.38 -19.58 2.87
C GLY A 164 7.74 -20.19 1.51
N ILE A 165 8.94 -19.94 1.02
CA ILE A 165 9.42 -20.40 -0.30
C ILE A 165 9.89 -21.85 -0.15
N VAL A 166 9.25 -22.76 -0.89
CA VAL A 166 9.69 -24.15 -1.01
C VAL A 166 10.99 -24.18 -1.81
N ASN A 167 12.01 -24.88 -1.29
CA ASN A 167 13.23 -25.11 -2.06
C ASN A 167 12.92 -26.05 -3.23
N ASP A 168 12.91 -25.52 -4.43
CA ASP A 168 12.70 -26.23 -5.69
C ASP A 168 14.01 -26.71 -6.33
N TYR A 169 15.17 -26.35 -5.75
CA TYR A 169 16.47 -26.81 -6.20
C TYR A 169 16.83 -28.20 -5.67
N SER A 170 17.37 -29.05 -6.55
CA SER A 170 18.10 -30.25 -6.13
C SER A 170 19.44 -29.87 -5.47
N LYS A 171 20.05 -30.81 -4.74
CA LYS A 171 21.34 -30.55 -4.06
C LYS A 171 22.45 -30.18 -5.03
N GLU A 172 22.50 -30.81 -6.20
CA GLU A 172 23.48 -30.47 -7.24
C GLU A 172 23.24 -29.06 -7.80
N GLU A 173 21.99 -28.68 -8.08
CA GLU A 173 21.68 -27.33 -8.58
C GLU A 173 21.90 -26.25 -7.51
N GLU A 174 21.66 -26.55 -6.23
CA GLU A 174 21.93 -25.61 -5.13
C GLU A 174 23.44 -25.38 -4.94
N GLU A 175 24.28 -26.39 -5.17
CA GLU A 175 25.74 -26.23 -5.18
C GLU A 175 26.24 -25.46 -6.41
N GLU A 176 25.67 -25.67 -7.59
CA GLU A 176 26.00 -24.90 -8.79
C GLU A 176 25.58 -23.44 -8.65
N VAL A 177 24.33 -23.17 -8.25
CA VAL A 177 23.83 -21.82 -7.97
C VAL A 177 24.67 -21.13 -6.89
N ARG A 178 25.17 -21.86 -5.89
CA ARG A 178 26.05 -21.32 -4.84
C ARG A 178 27.46 -21.02 -5.35
N LYS A 179 28.00 -21.82 -6.27
CA LYS A 179 29.27 -21.54 -6.96
C LYS A 179 29.14 -20.34 -7.89
N GLU A 180 28.06 -20.27 -8.66
CA GLU A 180 27.78 -19.17 -9.59
C GLU A 180 27.50 -17.84 -8.88
N ASN A 181 26.78 -17.87 -7.76
CA ASN A 181 26.49 -16.69 -6.94
C ASN A 181 27.51 -16.47 -5.81
N SER A 182 28.72 -17.03 -5.94
CA SER A 182 29.81 -16.83 -4.97
C SER A 182 30.09 -15.36 -4.66
N TRP A 183 29.95 -14.46 -5.66
CA TRP A 183 30.05 -13.00 -5.50
C TRP A 183 29.07 -12.40 -4.47
N ALA A 184 27.87 -12.97 -4.34
CA ALA A 184 26.85 -12.52 -3.39
C ALA A 184 27.14 -13.01 -1.95
N PHE A 185 27.98 -14.04 -1.79
CA PHE A 185 28.40 -14.59 -0.50
C PHE A 185 29.74 -14.02 0.00
N ASP A 186 30.68 -13.69 -0.90
CA ASP A 186 31.99 -13.11 -0.55
C ASP A 186 31.93 -11.62 -0.18
N ALA A 187 30.93 -10.88 -0.66
CA ALA A 187 30.78 -9.45 -0.36
C ALA A 187 30.47 -9.12 1.13
N TYR A 188 30.11 -10.13 1.94
CA TYR A 188 29.83 -9.98 3.37
C TYR A 188 30.92 -10.58 4.28
N SER A 189 31.96 -11.21 3.73
CA SER A 189 33.11 -11.73 4.50
C SER A 189 34.28 -10.75 4.59
N GLY A 190 34.14 -9.54 4.04
CA GLY A 190 35.17 -8.50 4.04
C GLY A 190 34.68 -7.18 4.66
N SER A 191 34.43 -7.17 5.97
CA SER A 191 34.54 -5.97 6.81
C SER A 191 35.21 -6.33 8.12
#